data_AF-A0A1Q3CDQ8-F1
#
_entry.id   AF-A0A1Q3CDQ8-F1
#
_cell.length_a   1.000
_cell.length_b   1.000
_cell.length_c   1.000
_cell.angle_alpha   90.00
_cell.angle_beta   90.00
_cell.angle_gamma   90.00
#
_symmetry.space_group_name_H-M   'P 1'
#
loop_
_entity.id
_entity.type
_entity.pdbx_description
1 polymer ?
#
loop_
_entity_poly.entity_id
_entity_poly.type
_entity_poly.pdbx_seq_one_letter_code
_entity_poly.pdbx_strand_id
1 'polypeptide(L)'
;MVDILDQLEGNYGDLSMQKYSSNVVEKCLKYAGEERRAGIIQELINNTYLDPVMQDPYGNYVIQAALQQSKGALHAALVDAIRPHVPVLRTSPYGKKVLSSNGLKK
;
A
#
# COMPACT_ATOMS: atom_id res chain seq x y z
N MET A 1 -17.82 12.38 16.11
CA MET A 1 -17.56 12.73 14.69
C MET A 1 -16.77 11.56 14.14
N VAL A 2 -17.43 10.71 13.35
CA VAL A 2 -16.78 9.49 12.82
C VAL A 2 -15.77 9.94 11.79
N ASP A 3 -14.52 9.59 12.01
CA ASP A 3 -13.44 10.00 11.12
C ASP A 3 -13.50 9.15 9.85
N ILE A 4 -13.24 9.74 8.68
CA ILE A 4 -13.36 9.05 7.39
C ILE A 4 -12.50 7.79 7.36
N LEU A 5 -11.37 7.76 8.08
CA LEU A 5 -10.50 6.58 8.20
C LEU A 5 -11.13 5.43 8.97
N ASP A 6 -12.05 5.69 9.91
CA ASP A 6 -12.80 4.65 10.64
C ASP A 6 -13.76 3.92 9.71
N GLN A 7 -14.35 4.64 8.75
CA GLN A 7 -15.27 4.06 7.75
C GLN A 7 -14.55 3.24 6.66
N LEU A 8 -13.25 3.46 6.48
CA LEU A 8 -12.42 2.79 5.46
C LEU A 8 -11.65 1.60 6.04
N GLU A 9 -11.60 1.48 7.36
CA GLU A 9 -10.94 0.38 8.06
C GLU A 9 -11.58 -0.97 7.67
N GLY A 10 -10.74 -2.00 7.54
CA GLY A 10 -11.09 -3.33 7.05
C GLY A 10 -11.22 -3.46 5.54
N ASN A 11 -11.18 -2.36 4.77
CA ASN A 11 -11.44 -2.35 3.33
C ASN A 11 -10.32 -1.70 2.50
N TYR A 12 -9.18 -1.35 3.08
CA TYR A 12 -8.12 -0.60 2.40
C TYR A 12 -7.59 -1.32 1.15
N GLY A 13 -7.53 -2.66 1.15
CA GLY A 13 -7.10 -3.41 -0.03
C GLY A 13 -8.05 -3.27 -1.22
N ASP A 14 -9.36 -3.41 -1.00
CA ASP A 14 -10.36 -3.24 -2.06
C ASP A 14 -10.42 -1.79 -2.55
N LEU A 15 -10.46 -0.84 -1.60
CA LEU A 15 -10.47 0.59 -1.89
C LEU A 15 -9.24 1.04 -2.70
N SER A 16 -8.09 0.40 -2.49
CA SER A 16 -6.86 0.70 -3.24
C SER A 16 -6.97 0.39 -4.73
N MET A 17 -7.81 -0.58 -5.12
CA MET A 17 -8.01 -0.96 -6.52
C MET A 17 -9.11 -0.13 -7.21
N GLN A 18 -9.83 0.71 -6.47
CA GLN A 18 -10.89 1.55 -7.02
C GLN A 18 -10.34 2.91 -7.48
N LYS A 19 -10.68 3.32 -8.72
CA LYS A 19 -10.22 4.58 -9.35
C LYS A 19 -10.30 5.84 -8.48
N TYR A 20 -11.37 5.98 -7.69
CA TYR A 20 -11.62 7.18 -6.89
C TYR A 20 -11.17 6.99 -5.44
N SER A 21 -11.40 5.81 -4.88
CA SER A 21 -11.08 5.49 -3.49
C SER A 21 -9.57 5.32 -3.28
N SER A 22 -8.82 4.87 -4.28
CA SER A 22 -7.36 4.73 -4.20
C SER A 22 -6.68 6.06 -3.83
N ASN A 23 -7.15 7.17 -4.42
CA ASN A 23 -6.64 8.51 -4.15
C ASN A 23 -6.95 8.97 -2.72
N VAL A 24 -8.05 8.47 -2.13
CA VAL A 24 -8.36 8.70 -0.71
C VAL A 24 -7.37 7.92 0.15
N VAL A 25 -7.14 6.63 -0.13
CA VAL A 25 -6.17 5.80 0.62
C VAL A 25 -4.75 6.38 0.53
N GLU A 26 -4.32 6.86 -0.64
CA GLU A 26 -3.03 7.55 -0.79
C GLU A 26 -2.92 8.81 0.08
N LYS A 27 -3.98 9.63 0.13
CA LYS A 27 -4.01 10.82 0.99
C LYS A 27 -4.03 10.43 2.45
N CYS A 28 -4.76 9.40 2.82
CA CYS A 28 -4.75 8.82 4.15
C CYS A 28 -3.33 8.41 4.56
N LEU A 29 -2.59 7.71 3.71
CA LEU A 29 -1.19 7.35 3.99
C LEU A 29 -0.26 8.57 4.15
N LYS A 30 -0.49 9.64 3.39
CA LYS A 30 0.32 10.87 3.43
C LYS A 30 0.02 11.76 4.63
N TYR A 31 -1.25 11.91 4.99
CA TYR A 31 -1.69 12.90 5.98
C TYR A 31 -2.18 12.30 7.30
N ALA A 32 -2.43 10.99 7.38
CA ALA A 32 -2.77 10.36 8.65
C ALA A 32 -1.57 10.37 9.62
N GLY A 33 -1.89 10.41 10.92
CA GLY A 33 -0.91 10.22 11.99
C GLY A 33 -0.21 8.86 11.90
N GLU A 34 0.95 8.73 12.55
CA GLU A 34 1.78 7.52 12.48
C GLU A 34 1.02 6.25 12.86
N GLU A 35 0.20 6.28 13.92
CA GLU A 35 -0.57 5.13 14.38
C GLU A 35 -1.59 4.65 13.33
N ARG A 36 -2.38 5.57 12.76
CA ARG A 36 -3.36 5.20 11.73
C ARG A 36 -2.72 4.79 10.42
N ARG A 37 -1.64 5.46 10.01
CA ARG A 37 -0.84 5.00 8.87
C ARG A 37 -0.31 3.59 9.09
N ALA A 38 0.16 3.28 10.30
CA ALA A 38 0.61 1.92 10.62
C ALA A 38 -0.53 0.91 10.48
N GLY A 39 -1.73 1.24 10.96
CA GLY A 39 -2.93 0.42 10.78
C GLY A 39 -3.26 0.15 9.30
N ILE A 40 -3.30 1.20 8.47
CA ILE A 40 -3.56 1.07 7.02
C ILE A 40 -2.52 0.14 6.36
N ILE A 41 -1.24 0.36 6.65
CA ILE A 41 -0.15 -0.41 6.04
C ILE A 41 -0.18 -1.86 6.53
N GLN A 42 -0.45 -2.10 7.81
CA GLN A 42 -0.62 -3.45 8.34
C GLN A 42 -1.81 -4.16 7.70
N GLU A 43 -2.93 -3.47 7.49
CA GLU A 43 -4.07 -4.07 6.81
C GLU A 43 -3.74 -4.43 5.37
N LEU A 44 -3.06 -3.55 4.64
CA LEU A 44 -2.59 -3.83 3.28
C LEU A 44 -1.64 -5.05 3.23
N ILE A 45 -0.70 -5.15 4.18
CA ILE A 45 0.23 -6.28 4.29
C ILE A 45 -0.52 -7.60 4.55
N ASN A 46 -1.50 -7.57 5.46
CA ASN A 46 -2.30 -8.75 5.80
C ASN A 46 -3.39 -9.05 4.78
N ASN A 47 -3.56 -8.19 3.76
CA ASN A 47 -4.57 -8.37 2.76
C ASN A 47 -4.18 -9.51 1.80
N THR A 48 -5.05 -10.51 1.69
CA THR A 48 -4.91 -11.63 0.74
C THR A 48 -4.75 -11.14 -0.71
N TYR A 49 -5.24 -9.94 -1.02
CA TYR A 49 -5.18 -9.29 -2.33
C TYR A 49 -3.99 -8.33 -2.47
N LEU A 50 -2.96 -8.40 -1.63
CA LEU A 50 -1.76 -7.55 -1.78
C LEU A 50 -1.13 -7.68 -3.18
N ASP A 51 -1.04 -8.90 -3.70
CA ASP A 51 -0.52 -9.20 -5.04
C ASP A 51 -1.29 -8.47 -6.17
N PRO A 52 -2.62 -8.64 -6.33
CA PRO A 52 -3.37 -7.92 -7.33
C PRO A 52 -3.38 -6.40 -7.08
N VAL A 53 -3.36 -5.93 -5.84
CA VAL A 53 -3.27 -4.48 -5.52
C VAL A 53 -1.97 -3.89 -6.08
N MET A 54 -0.83 -4.58 -5.97
CA MET A 54 0.44 -4.10 -6.52
C MET A 54 0.48 -4.09 -8.06
N GLN A 55 -0.32 -4.94 -8.68
CA GLN A 55 -0.42 -5.06 -10.13
C GLN A 55 -1.55 -4.20 -10.73
N ASP A 56 -2.40 -3.62 -9.89
CA ASP A 56 -3.54 -2.81 -10.30
C ASP A 56 -3.11 -1.41 -10.79
N PRO A 57 -3.74 -0.85 -11.85
CA PRO A 57 -3.46 0.50 -12.35
C PRO A 57 -3.62 1.65 -11.34
N TYR A 58 -4.38 1.44 -10.26
CA TYR A 58 -4.59 2.40 -9.18
C TYR A 58 -3.88 1.96 -7.89
N GLY A 59 -4.01 0.68 -7.52
CA GLY A 59 -3.43 0.10 -6.30
C GLY A 59 -1.92 0.21 -6.23
N ASN A 60 -1.22 0.15 -7.37
CA ASN A 60 0.21 0.37 -7.42
C ASN A 60 0.61 1.72 -6.79
N TYR A 61 -0.16 2.80 -6.95
CA TYR A 61 0.17 4.10 -6.36
C TYR A 61 0.02 4.08 -4.83
N VAL A 62 -0.96 3.35 -4.31
CA VAL A 62 -1.16 3.18 -2.87
C VAL A 62 0.04 2.45 -2.26
N ILE A 63 0.50 1.36 -2.87
CA ILE A 63 1.66 0.61 -2.34
C ILE A 63 2.93 1.46 -2.40
N GLN A 64 3.11 2.26 -3.45
CA GLN A 64 4.22 3.21 -3.52
C GLN A 64 4.16 4.26 -2.40
N ALA A 65 2.97 4.80 -2.13
CA ALA A 65 2.76 5.73 -1.02
C ALA A 65 3.02 5.04 0.33
N ALA A 66 2.57 3.80 0.53
CA ALA A 66 2.84 3.01 1.74
C ALA A 66 4.35 2.79 1.94
N LEU A 67 5.08 2.47 0.87
CA LEU A 67 6.54 2.34 0.90
C LEU A 67 7.25 3.66 1.22
N GLN A 68 6.74 4.79 0.72
CA GLN A 68 7.30 6.11 0.99
C GLN A 68 7.02 6.64 2.40
N GLN A 69 5.87 6.29 2.97
CA GLN A 69 5.42 6.79 4.26
C GLN A 69 5.72 5.84 5.43
N SER A 70 6.09 4.59 5.15
CA SER A 70 6.57 3.63 6.16
C SER A 70 8.03 3.90 6.55
N LYS A 71 8.35 3.70 7.83
CA LYS A 71 9.71 3.81 8.37
C LYS A 71 9.96 2.69 9.39
N GLY A 72 11.23 2.39 9.67
CA GLY A 72 11.65 1.43 10.70
C GLY A 72 11.05 0.04 10.50
N ALA A 73 10.48 -0.52 11.57
CA ALA A 73 9.92 -1.88 11.58
C ALA A 73 8.74 -2.06 10.60
N LEU A 74 7.89 -1.05 10.46
CA LEU A 74 6.74 -1.10 9.55
C LEU A 74 7.19 -1.20 8.09
N HIS A 75 8.25 -0.47 7.74
CA HIS A 75 8.83 -0.53 6.40
C HIS A 75 9.43 -1.91 6.12
N ALA A 76 10.16 -2.47 7.10
CA ALA A 76 10.71 -3.81 6.98
C ALA A 76 9.61 -4.87 6.78
N ALA A 77 8.50 -4.77 7.53
CA ALA A 77 7.34 -5.66 7.38
C ALA A 77 6.70 -5.55 5.99
N LEU A 78 6.54 -4.32 5.46
CA LEU A 78 6.00 -4.11 4.12
C LEU A 78 6.91 -4.70 3.04
N VAL A 79 8.22 -4.50 3.16
CA VAL A 79 9.19 -5.07 2.21
C VAL A 79 9.21 -6.59 2.29
N ASP A 80 9.15 -7.17 3.48
CA ASP A 80 9.10 -8.63 3.68
C ASP A 80 7.85 -9.24 3.03
N ALA A 81 6.70 -8.57 3.18
CA ALA A 81 5.45 -8.96 2.53
C ALA A 81 5.53 -8.87 0.99
N ILE A 82 6.23 -7.88 0.43
CA ILE A 82 6.37 -7.71 -1.04
C ILE A 82 7.40 -8.68 -1.62
N ARG A 83 8.42 -9.08 -0.85
CA ARG A 83 9.55 -9.91 -1.27
C ARG A 83 9.15 -11.19 -2.03
N PRO A 84 8.20 -12.02 -1.57
CA PRO A 84 7.77 -13.21 -2.32
C PRO A 84 7.08 -12.88 -3.65
N HIS A 85 6.52 -11.67 -3.81
CA HIS A 85 5.82 -11.23 -5.02
C HIS A 85 6.74 -10.54 -6.04
N VAL A 86 8.01 -10.26 -5.70
CA VAL A 86 8.96 -9.62 -6.63
C VAL A 86 9.03 -10.29 -8.02
N PRO A 87 9.03 -11.63 -8.16
CA PRO A 87 9.05 -12.28 -9.48
C PRO A 87 7.88 -11.88 -10.38
N VAL A 88 6.66 -11.81 -9.85
CA VAL A 88 5.46 -11.45 -10.62
C VAL A 88 5.37 -9.93 -10.87
N LEU A 89 5.84 -9.13 -9.92
CA LEU A 89 5.93 -7.68 -10.11
C LEU A 89 6.87 -7.30 -11.25
N ARG A 90 7.94 -8.08 -11.48
CA ARG A 90 8.86 -7.87 -12.62
C ARG A 90 8.22 -8.16 -13.96
N THR A 91 7.16 -8.97 -14.03
CA THR A 91 6.44 -9.26 -15.28
C THR A 91 5.32 -8.27 -15.54
N SER A 92 4.80 -7.60 -14.51
CA SER A 92 3.71 -6.63 -14.63
C SER A 92 4.20 -5.21 -14.96
N PRO A 93 3.54 -4.46 -15.87
CA PRO A 93 3.89 -3.06 -16.15
C PRO A 93 3.71 -2.14 -14.94
N TYR A 94 2.74 -2.43 -14.07
CA TYR A 94 2.47 -1.65 -12.84
C TYR A 94 3.34 -2.12 -11.68
N GLY A 95 3.55 -3.44 -11.55
CA GLY A 95 4.42 -4.00 -10.52
C GLY A 95 5.88 -3.50 -10.61
N LYS A 96 6.40 -3.29 -11.82
CA LYS A 96 7.73 -2.68 -12.02
C LYS A 96 7.84 -1.28 -11.41
N LYS A 97 6.75 -0.51 -11.39
CA LYS A 97 6.75 0.83 -10.77
C LYS A 97 6.85 0.71 -9.25
N VAL A 98 6.12 -0.22 -8.64
CA VAL A 98 6.21 -0.54 -7.21
C VAL A 98 7.64 -0.91 -6.84
N LEU A 99 8.28 -1.79 -7.61
CA LEU A 99 9.68 -2.19 -7.40
C LEU A 99 10.68 -1.03 -7.57
N SER A 100 10.36 -0.07 -8.45
CA SER A 100 11.23 1.07 -8.72
C SER A 100 11.13 2.16 -7.66
N SER A 101 10.17 2.07 -6.75
CA SER A 101 9.97 3.05 -5.70
C SER A 101 11.12 3.06 -4.69
N ASN A 102 11.41 4.26 -4.22
CA ASN A 102 12.59 4.59 -3.41
C ASN A 102 12.68 3.85 -2.07
N GLY A 103 11.63 3.15 -1.65
CA GLY A 103 11.62 2.32 -0.44
C GLY A 103 12.33 0.97 -0.61
N LEU A 104 12.41 0.41 -1.82
CA LEU A 104 13.03 -0.91 -2.07
C LEU A 104 14.51 -0.82 -2.47
N LYS A 105 15.01 0.39 -2.74
CA LYS A 105 16.41 0.65 -3.08
C LYS A 105 17.17 0.98 -1.81
N LYS A 106 17.76 -0.04 -1.18
CA LYS A 106 18.78 0.14 -0.15
C LYS A 106 20.15 -0.13 -0.74
#